data_AF-A0A2X1HJD1-F1
#
_entry.id   AF-A0A2X1HJD1-F1
#
_cell.length_a   1.000
_cell.length_b   1.000
_cell.length_c   1.000
_cell.angle_alpha   90.00
_cell.angle_beta   90.00
_cell.angle_gamma   90.00
#
_symmetry.space_group_name_H-M   'P 1'
#
loop_
_entity.id
_entity.type
_entity.pdbx_description
1 polymer ?
#
loop_
_entity_poly.entity_id
_entity_poly.type
_entity_poly.pdbx_seq_one_letter_code
_entity_poly.pdbx_strand_id
1 'polypeptide(L)'
;MVHFDADAPVTGLDQYPVEDRPGQVNAVFQFYHIMVAIGMLLIALTLYASFLLWRGKLYNKRWLLHIFVWSVLLPQIGNQVGWFAAEMGRQPWIVYKLLRTSEALSKSVSANQILFAIILFTVIYIILFALFIYLMNKKIVHGIDEHETQEQLQTA
;
A
#
# COMPACT_ATOMS: atom_id res chain seq x y z
N MET A 1 18.43 -14.82 12.93
CA MET A 1 17.25 -14.52 12.09
C MET A 1 16.13 -15.46 12.54
N VAL A 2 14.96 -14.91 12.90
CA VAL A 2 13.71 -15.54 13.43
C VAL A 2 13.84 -16.75 14.38
N HIS A 3 14.45 -17.87 13.96
CA HIS A 3 14.65 -19.07 14.78
C HIS A 3 16.07 -19.20 15.37
N PHE A 4 17.00 -18.33 15.00
CA PHE A 4 18.43 -18.38 15.38
C PHE A 4 19.13 -19.71 15.04
N ASP A 5 18.49 -20.53 14.22
CA ASP A 5 18.94 -21.80 13.68
C ASP A 5 18.72 -21.75 12.15
N ALA A 6 19.76 -22.10 11.40
CA ALA A 6 19.72 -22.09 9.94
C ALA A 6 19.05 -23.36 9.36
N ASP A 7 18.99 -24.43 10.16
CA ASP A 7 18.47 -25.74 9.74
C ASP A 7 17.00 -25.94 10.13
N ALA A 8 16.39 -24.96 10.80
CA ALA A 8 14.99 -25.01 11.21
C ALA A 8 14.07 -25.20 10.00
N PRO A 9 13.33 -26.34 9.91
CA PRO A 9 12.53 -26.65 8.74
C PRO A 9 11.32 -25.72 8.65
N VAL A 10 11.15 -25.05 7.51
CA VAL A 10 9.96 -24.26 7.19
C VAL A 10 8.88 -25.20 6.64
N THR A 11 7.70 -25.19 7.24
CA THR A 11 6.57 -26.01 6.77
C THR A 11 6.18 -25.64 5.35
N GLY A 12 6.29 -26.60 4.43
CA GLY A 12 5.90 -26.43 3.04
C GLY A 12 4.39 -26.45 2.84
N LEU A 13 3.94 -25.86 1.73
CA LEU A 13 2.52 -25.82 1.36
C LEU A 13 1.95 -27.21 1.04
N ASP A 14 2.81 -28.13 0.62
CA ASP A 14 2.52 -29.53 0.34
C ASP A 14 2.02 -30.31 1.57
N GLN A 15 2.40 -29.87 2.78
CA GLN A 15 2.00 -30.46 4.04
C GLN A 15 0.55 -30.11 4.46
N TYR A 16 -0.08 -29.14 3.78
CA TYR A 16 -1.46 -28.75 4.05
C TYR A 16 -2.44 -29.45 3.11
N PRO A 17 -3.66 -29.83 3.56
CA PRO A 17 -4.72 -30.34 2.69
C PRO A 17 -5.05 -29.35 1.57
N VAL A 18 -5.39 -29.85 0.38
CA VAL A 18 -5.59 -28.99 -0.81
C VAL A 18 -6.73 -27.99 -0.59
N GLU A 19 -7.78 -28.40 0.14
CA GLU A 19 -8.93 -27.56 0.51
C GLU A 19 -8.62 -26.43 1.49
N ASP A 20 -7.45 -26.45 2.14
CA ASP A 20 -7.02 -25.43 3.09
C ASP A 20 -6.00 -24.45 2.49
N ARG A 21 -5.54 -24.73 1.26
CA ARG A 21 -4.58 -23.88 0.55
C ARG A 21 -5.27 -22.67 -0.07
N PRO A 22 -4.57 -21.53 -0.18
CA PRO A 22 -5.07 -20.38 -0.91
C PRO A 22 -5.34 -20.73 -2.38
N GLY A 23 -6.49 -20.31 -2.91
CA GLY A 23 -6.85 -20.62 -4.31
C GLY A 23 -5.93 -19.99 -5.36
N GLN A 24 -5.25 -18.88 -5.03
CA GLN A 24 -4.38 -18.14 -5.95
C GLN A 24 -2.95 -17.99 -5.43
N VAL A 25 -2.27 -19.11 -5.17
CA VAL A 25 -0.89 -19.13 -4.65
C VAL A 25 0.09 -18.30 -5.50
N ASN A 26 -0.01 -18.37 -6.83
CA ASN A 26 0.85 -17.58 -7.72
C ASN A 26 0.62 -16.06 -7.54
N ALA A 27 -0.63 -15.62 -7.40
CA ALA A 27 -0.92 -14.20 -7.18
C ALA A 27 -0.33 -13.71 -5.85
N VAL A 28 -0.48 -14.50 -4.77
CA VAL A 28 0.12 -14.20 -3.46
C VAL A 28 1.64 -14.07 -3.58
N PHE A 29 2.29 -15.01 -4.28
CA PHE A 29 3.73 -14.98 -4.52
C PHE A 29 4.15 -13.70 -5.26
N GLN A 30 3.50 -13.36 -6.38
CA GLN A 30 3.84 -12.16 -7.17
C GLN A 30 3.62 -10.88 -6.37
N PHE A 31 2.50 -10.76 -5.67
CA PHE A 31 2.19 -9.60 -4.85
C PHE A 31 3.20 -9.41 -3.71
N TYR A 32 3.60 -10.48 -3.05
CA TYR A 32 4.66 -10.43 -2.05
C TYR A 32 5.98 -9.91 -2.64
N HIS A 33 6.39 -10.42 -3.81
CA HIS A 33 7.63 -9.98 -4.46
C HIS A 33 7.58 -8.53 -4.92
N ILE A 34 6.46 -8.09 -5.48
CA ILE A 34 6.27 -6.69 -5.91
C ILE A 34 6.35 -5.76 -4.69
N MET A 35 5.70 -6.11 -3.58
CA MET A 35 5.78 -5.34 -2.33
C MET A 35 7.23 -5.20 -1.85
N VAL A 36 7.97 -6.31 -1.78
CA VAL A 36 9.38 -6.33 -1.34
C VAL A 36 10.26 -5.53 -2.31
N ALA A 37 10.07 -5.69 -3.62
CA ALA A 37 10.83 -4.97 -4.64
C ALA A 37 10.63 -3.46 -4.52
N ILE A 38 9.39 -3.00 -4.33
CA ILE A 38 9.08 -1.58 -4.11
C ILE A 38 9.75 -1.07 -2.82
N GLY A 39 9.64 -1.82 -1.73
CA GLY A 39 10.25 -1.44 -0.45
C GLY A 39 11.77 -1.31 -0.55
N MET A 40 12.43 -2.31 -1.15
CA MET A 40 13.88 -2.30 -1.35
C MET A 40 14.33 -1.17 -2.28
N LEU A 41 13.55 -0.89 -3.34
CA LEU A 41 13.82 0.22 -4.26
C LEU A 41 13.72 1.57 -3.56
N LEU A 42 12.70 1.80 -2.73
CA LEU A 42 12.54 3.04 -1.97
C LEU A 42 13.66 3.24 -0.94
N ILE A 43 14.07 2.17 -0.26
CA ILE A 43 15.22 2.20 0.66
C ILE A 43 16.50 2.57 -0.12
N ALA A 44 16.78 1.89 -1.23
CA ALA A 44 17.96 2.16 -2.05
C ALA A 44 17.98 3.60 -2.59
N LEU A 45 16.84 4.10 -3.09
CA LEU A 45 16.69 5.48 -3.54
C LEU A 45 16.97 6.49 -2.42
N THR A 46 16.41 6.24 -1.23
CA THR A 46 16.58 7.13 -0.07
C THR A 46 18.03 7.15 0.42
N LEU A 47 18.68 5.98 0.51
CA LEU A 47 20.08 5.87 0.89
C LEU A 47 20.99 6.58 -0.12
N TYR A 48 20.75 6.39 -1.42
CA TYR A 48 21.51 7.05 -2.47
C TYR A 48 21.33 8.57 -2.45
N ALA A 49 20.09 9.05 -2.26
CA ALA A 49 19.80 10.47 -2.13
C ALA A 49 20.45 11.07 -0.88
N SER A 50 20.40 10.37 0.25
CA SER A 50 21.06 10.78 1.50
C SER A 50 22.58 10.88 1.33
N PHE A 51 23.19 9.93 0.64
CA PHE A 51 24.62 9.99 0.30
C PHE A 51 24.98 11.18 -0.60
N LEU A 52 24.16 11.48 -1.61
CA LEU A 52 24.36 12.67 -2.47
C LEU A 52 24.10 13.98 -1.73
N LEU A 53 23.16 13.98 -0.77
CA LEU A 53 22.88 15.11 0.11
C LEU A 53 24.11 15.41 0.99
N TRP A 54 24.69 14.38 1.60
CA TRP A 54 25.91 14.52 2.40
C TRP A 54 27.10 15.04 1.59
N ARG A 55 27.16 14.71 0.28
CA ARG A 55 28.17 15.26 -0.64
C ARG A 55 27.81 16.62 -1.25
N GLY A 56 26.67 17.21 -0.89
CA GLY A 56 26.21 18.51 -1.43
C GLY A 56 25.86 18.50 -2.92
N LYS A 57 25.67 17.32 -3.54
CA LYS A 57 25.44 17.17 -4.99
C LYS A 57 23.99 16.82 -5.37
N LEU A 58 23.11 16.65 -4.39
CA LEU A 58 21.73 16.20 -4.61
C LEU A 58 20.99 17.12 -5.60
N TYR A 59 21.01 18.44 -5.36
CA TYR A 59 20.28 19.41 -6.15
C TYR A 59 20.81 19.57 -7.59
N ASN A 60 22.03 19.10 -7.87
CA ASN A 60 22.60 19.10 -9.22
C ASN A 60 22.06 17.95 -10.09
N LYS A 61 21.39 16.95 -9.50
CA LYS A 61 20.90 15.75 -10.18
C LYS A 61 19.39 15.83 -10.39
N ARG A 62 18.95 16.69 -11.32
CA ARG A 62 17.51 16.92 -11.62
C ARG A 62 16.72 15.65 -11.92
N TRP A 63 17.30 14.68 -12.62
CA TRP A 63 16.63 13.39 -12.91
C TRP A 63 16.23 12.64 -11.63
N LEU A 64 17.05 12.69 -10.58
CA LEU A 64 16.77 12.03 -9.31
C LEU A 64 15.60 12.72 -8.59
N LEU A 65 15.53 14.05 -8.64
CA LEU A 65 14.39 14.80 -8.09
C LEU A 65 13.09 14.47 -8.82
N HIS A 66 13.11 14.30 -10.15
CA HIS A 66 11.94 13.85 -10.91
C HIS A 66 11.49 12.45 -10.50
N ILE A 67 12.42 11.52 -10.23
CA ILE A 67 12.07 10.19 -9.69
C ILE A 67 11.36 10.32 -8.35
N PHE A 68 11.83 11.20 -7.46
CA PHE A 68 11.18 11.42 -6.16
C PHE A 68 9.74 11.93 -6.27
N VAL A 69 9.44 12.79 -7.25
CA VAL A 69 8.06 13.24 -7.51
C VAL A 69 7.14 12.05 -7.81
N TRP A 70 7.57 11.13 -8.67
CA TRP A 70 6.79 9.93 -9.00
C TRP A 70 6.81 8.88 -7.88
N SER A 71 7.85 8.88 -7.05
CA SER A 71 8.01 7.91 -5.97
C SER A 71 6.89 7.96 -4.94
N VAL A 72 6.15 9.07 -4.82
CA VAL A 72 4.99 9.19 -3.92
C VAL A 72 3.92 8.13 -4.18
N LEU A 73 3.78 7.65 -5.43
CA LEU A 73 2.83 6.61 -5.79
C LEU A 73 3.29 5.21 -5.37
N LEU A 74 4.60 4.99 -5.26
CA LEU A 74 5.18 3.68 -5.00
C LEU A 74 4.81 3.12 -3.61
N PRO A 75 4.90 3.88 -2.50
CA PRO A 75 4.42 3.42 -1.19
C PRO A 75 2.95 3.01 -1.21
N GLN A 76 2.11 3.75 -1.94
CA GLN A 76 0.68 3.46 -2.02
C GLN A 76 0.41 2.14 -2.76
N ILE A 77 1.11 1.92 -3.87
CA ILE A 77 1.06 0.65 -4.60
C ILE A 77 1.59 -0.47 -3.70
N GLY A 78 2.78 -0.31 -3.10
CA GLY A 78 3.38 -1.30 -2.22
C GLY A 78 2.47 -1.71 -1.07
N ASN A 79 1.78 -0.76 -0.45
CA ASN A 79 0.78 -1.01 0.59
C ASN A 79 -0.39 -1.85 0.06
N GLN A 80 -0.97 -1.45 -1.07
CA GLN A 80 -2.09 -2.19 -1.67
C GLN A 80 -1.70 -3.62 -2.03
N VAL A 81 -0.49 -3.80 -2.59
CA VAL A 81 0.02 -5.12 -2.98
C VAL A 81 0.30 -5.99 -1.75
N GLY A 82 0.83 -5.41 -0.68
CA GLY A 82 1.03 -6.09 0.60
C GLY A 82 -0.30 -6.57 1.22
N TRP A 83 -1.33 -5.73 1.19
CA TRP A 83 -2.67 -6.12 1.62
C TRP A 83 -3.26 -7.24 0.75
N PHE A 84 -3.07 -7.19 -0.57
CA PHE A 84 -3.51 -8.29 -1.44
C PHE A 84 -2.78 -9.60 -1.13
N ALA A 85 -1.47 -9.57 -0.92
CA ALA A 85 -0.71 -10.77 -0.53
C ALA A 85 -1.23 -11.35 0.80
N ALA A 86 -1.46 -10.50 1.81
CA ALA A 86 -1.95 -10.92 3.11
C ALA A 86 -3.38 -11.48 3.04
N GLU A 87 -4.29 -10.79 2.35
CA GLU A 87 -5.71 -11.15 2.31
C GLU A 87 -5.97 -12.36 1.41
N MET A 88 -5.32 -12.43 0.24
CA MET A 88 -5.42 -13.60 -0.62
C MET A 88 -4.71 -14.82 -0.01
N GLY A 89 -3.60 -14.61 0.72
CA GLY A 89 -2.91 -15.68 1.44
C GLY A 89 -3.71 -16.24 2.62
N ARG A 90 -4.67 -15.47 3.14
CA ARG A 90 -5.56 -15.88 4.23
C ARG A 90 -6.72 -16.75 3.77
N GLN A 91 -7.11 -16.68 2.50
CA GLN A 91 -8.16 -17.54 1.92
C GLN A 91 -7.76 -19.02 2.04
N PRO A 92 -8.68 -19.94 2.36
CA PRO A 92 -10.14 -19.79 2.46
C PRO A 92 -10.65 -19.44 3.87
N TRP A 93 -9.77 -19.00 4.78
CA TRP A 93 -10.10 -18.80 6.18
C TRP A 93 -10.48 -17.35 6.46
N ILE A 94 -11.54 -17.14 7.25
CA ILE A 94 -11.76 -15.86 7.93
C ILE A 94 -11.04 -15.88 9.27
N VAL A 95 -11.34 -16.91 10.06
CA VAL A 95 -10.64 -17.21 11.31
C VAL A 95 -10.02 -18.58 11.12
N TYR A 96 -8.71 -18.65 11.24
CA TYR A 96 -7.95 -19.88 10.96
C TYR A 96 -8.51 -21.05 11.77
N LYS A 97 -8.83 -22.16 11.09
CA LYS A 97 -9.45 -23.39 11.64
C LYS A 97 -10.82 -23.24 12.29
N LEU A 98 -11.42 -22.04 12.30
CA LEU A 98 -12.69 -21.76 12.98
C LEU A 98 -13.82 -21.35 12.03
N LEU A 99 -13.53 -20.54 11.02
CA LEU A 99 -14.56 -20.03 10.12
C LEU A 99 -14.02 -19.91 8.69
N ARG A 100 -14.68 -20.60 7.74
CA ARG A 100 -14.38 -20.49 6.31
C ARG A 100 -15.11 -19.32 5.67
N THR A 101 -14.54 -18.75 4.62
CA THR A 101 -15.14 -17.64 3.86
C THR A 101 -16.47 -18.01 3.20
N SER A 102 -16.63 -19.27 2.78
CA SER A 102 -17.88 -19.80 2.22
C SER A 102 -19.04 -19.84 3.22
N GLU A 103 -18.74 -19.97 4.51
CA GLU A 103 -19.75 -20.12 5.58
C GLU A 103 -20.14 -18.79 6.21
N ALA A 104 -19.39 -17.73 5.93
CA ALA A 104 -19.58 -16.41 6.54
C ALA A 104 -20.55 -15.50 5.77
N LEU A 105 -21.18 -15.99 4.71
CA LEU A 105 -22.15 -15.23 3.92
C LEU A 105 -23.48 -15.12 4.66
N SER A 106 -24.02 -13.89 4.75
CA SER A 106 -25.34 -13.66 5.35
C SER A 106 -26.44 -14.24 4.48
N LYS A 107 -27.20 -15.20 5.03
CA LYS A 107 -28.31 -15.86 4.32
C LYS A 107 -29.54 -14.95 4.14
N SER A 108 -29.63 -13.85 4.88
CA SER A 108 -30.79 -12.95 4.87
C SER A 108 -30.71 -11.83 3.83
N VAL A 109 -29.54 -11.61 3.21
CA VAL A 109 -29.33 -10.51 2.26
C VAL A 109 -29.33 -11.04 0.83
N SER A 110 -30.16 -10.45 -0.03
CA SER A 110 -30.22 -10.83 -1.44
C SER A 110 -29.00 -10.30 -2.22
N ALA A 111 -28.60 -11.01 -3.28
CA ALA A 111 -27.50 -10.60 -4.15
C ALA A 111 -27.71 -9.18 -4.74
N ASN A 112 -28.96 -8.82 -5.03
CA ASN A 112 -29.30 -7.50 -5.55
C ASN A 112 -29.04 -6.37 -4.53
N GLN A 113 -29.30 -6.61 -3.25
CA GLN A 113 -28.99 -5.63 -2.19
C GLN A 113 -27.48 -5.44 -2.03
N ILE A 114 -26.71 -6.52 -2.12
CA ILE A 114 -25.24 -6.46 -2.06
C ILE A 114 -24.70 -5.66 -3.25
N LEU A 115 -25.17 -5.95 -4.46
CA LEU A 115 -24.75 -5.23 -5.67
C LEU A 115 -25.09 -3.75 -5.58
N PHE A 116 -26.31 -3.42 -5.15
CA PHE A 116 -26.74 -2.04 -4.95
C PHE A 116 -25.83 -1.31 -3.96
N ALA A 117 -25.53 -1.94 -2.81
CA ALA A 117 -24.62 -1.36 -1.82
C ALA A 117 -23.21 -1.14 -2.38
N ILE A 118 -22.65 -2.12 -3.10
CA ILE A 118 -21.32 -1.99 -3.73
C ILE A 118 -21.30 -0.80 -4.71
N ILE A 119 -22.32 -0.67 -5.56
CA ILE A 119 -22.42 0.46 -6.51
C ILE A 119 -22.52 1.78 -5.74
N LEU A 120 -23.39 1.85 -4.74
CA LEU A 120 -23.59 3.06 -3.94
C LEU A 120 -22.30 3.50 -3.24
N PHE A 121 -21.62 2.59 -2.53
CA PHE A 121 -20.34 2.87 -1.88
C PHE A 121 -19.26 3.26 -2.87
N THR A 122 -19.20 2.61 -4.04
CA THR A 122 -18.25 2.96 -5.12
C THR A 122 -18.47 4.39 -5.59
N VAL A 123 -19.71 4.79 -5.87
CA VAL A 123 -20.04 6.16 -6.30
C VAL A 123 -19.63 7.17 -5.22
N ILE A 124 -19.97 6.91 -3.96
CA ILE A 124 -19.59 7.80 -2.84
C ILE A 124 -18.07 7.95 -2.75
N TYR A 125 -17.31 6.84 -2.83
CA TYR A 125 -15.85 6.88 -2.78
C TYR A 125 -15.22 7.60 -3.98
N ILE A 126 -15.80 7.49 -5.18
CA ILE A 126 -15.36 8.27 -6.34
C ILE A 126 -15.55 9.76 -6.12
N ILE A 127 -16.71 10.18 -5.58
CA ILE A 127 -16.99 11.59 -5.28
C ILE A 127 -16.01 12.12 -4.23
N LEU A 128 -15.79 11.37 -3.15
CA LEU A 128 -14.83 11.74 -2.11
C LEU A 128 -13.41 11.83 -2.64
N PHE A 129 -13.01 10.90 -3.50
CA PHE A 129 -11.70 10.93 -4.14
C PHE A 129 -11.53 12.15 -5.06
N ALA A 130 -12.54 12.47 -5.87
CA ALA A 130 -12.52 13.66 -6.72
C ALA A 130 -12.44 14.95 -5.89
N LEU A 131 -13.19 15.04 -4.80
CA LEU A 131 -13.12 16.16 -3.86
C LEU A 131 -11.75 16.27 -3.21
N PHE A 132 -11.16 15.14 -2.81
CA PHE A 132 -9.81 15.10 -2.24
C PHE A 132 -8.77 15.67 -3.23
N ILE A 133 -8.80 15.22 -4.50
CA ILE A 133 -7.88 15.73 -5.54
C ILE A 133 -8.11 17.22 -5.77
N TYR A 134 -9.37 17.67 -5.82
CA TYR A 134 -9.69 19.09 -5.95
C TYR A 134 -9.13 19.92 -4.81
N LEU A 135 -9.33 19.49 -3.55
CA LEU A 135 -8.84 20.19 -2.36
C LEU A 135 -7.31 20.18 -2.28
N MET A 136 -6.67 19.04 -2.58
CA MET A 136 -5.22 18.93 -2.66
C MET A 136 -4.65 19.87 -3.71
N ASN A 137 -5.19 19.88 -4.94
CA ASN A 137 -4.72 20.76 -5.99
C ASN A 137 -4.93 22.23 -5.63
N LYS A 138 -6.10 22.58 -5.08
CA LYS A 138 -6.39 23.94 -4.61
C LYS A 138 -5.37 24.40 -3.56
N LYS A 139 -5.05 23.55 -2.57
CA LYS A 139 -4.08 23.86 -1.52
C LYS A 139 -2.63 23.91 -2.03
N ILE A 140 -2.25 23.01 -2.92
CA ILE A 140 -0.90 23.00 -3.52
C ILE A 140 -0.67 24.25 -4.37
N VAL A 141 -1.67 24.67 -5.15
CA VAL A 141 -1.58 25.84 -6.05
C VAL A 141 -1.69 27.17 -5.30
N HIS A 142 -2.48 27.27 -4.23
CA HIS A 142 -2.53 28.48 -3.41
C HIS A 142 -1.19 28.82 -2.74
N GLY A 143 -0.26 27.86 -2.63
CA GLY A 143 1.00 28.09 -1.92
C GLY A 143 0.79 28.31 -0.42
N ILE A 144 1.88 28.45 0.32
CA ILE A 144 1.80 28.93 1.71
C ILE A 144 1.38 30.40 1.60
N ASP A 145 0.18 30.74 2.08
CA ASP A 145 -0.22 32.14 2.20
C ASP A 145 0.91 32.87 2.96
N GLU A 146 1.52 33.88 2.33
CA GLU A 146 2.63 34.69 2.89
C GLU A 146 2.26 35.43 4.20
N HIS A 147 1.06 35.20 4.72
CA HIS A 147 0.52 35.81 5.92
C HIS A 147 1.25 35.43 7.22
N GLU A 148 1.97 34.29 7.29
CA GLU A 148 2.80 33.96 8.47
C GLU A 148 4.25 34.48 8.36
N THR A 149 4.79 34.62 7.16
CA THR A 149 6.18 35.07 6.96
C THR A 149 6.34 36.58 7.25
N GLN A 150 5.29 37.37 7.02
CA GLN A 150 5.33 38.83 7.27
C GLN A 150 5.25 39.18 8.76
N GLU A 151 4.49 38.43 9.57
CA GLU A 151 4.38 38.67 11.03
C GLU A 151 5.70 38.36 11.76
N GLN A 152 6.43 37.32 11.33
CA GLN A 152 7.71 36.94 11.94
C GLN A 152 8.88 37.86 11.53
N LEU A 153 8.82 38.51 10.36
CA LEU A 153 9.84 39.47 9.91
C LEU A 153 9.59 40.90 10.41
N GLN A 154 8.38 41.23 10.86
CA GLN A 154 8.07 42.53 11.48
C GLN A 154 8.31 42.56 13.00
N THR A 155 8.47 41.38 13.62
CA THR A 155 8.69 41.23 15.08
C THR A 155 10.12 40.83 15.46
N ALA A 156 11.03 40.68 14.49
CA ALA A 156 12.46 40.43 14.66
C ALA A 156 13.29 41.64 14.22
#